data_AF-A0A522LFN1-F1
#
_entry.id   AF-A0A522LFN1-F1
#
_cell.length_a   1.000
_cell.length_b   1.000
_cell.length_c   1.000
_cell.angle_alpha   90.00
_cell.angle_beta   90.00
_cell.angle_gamma   90.00
#
_symmetry.space_group_name_H-M   'P 1'
#
loop_
_entity.id
_entity.type
_entity.pdbx_description
1 polymer ?
#
loop_
_entity_poly.entity_id
_entity_poly.type
_entity_poly.pdbx_seq_one_letter_code
_entity_poly.pdbx_strand_id
1 'polypeptide(L)'
;AEKPVWINLEYLSAEGYVERAHGLPSPVLHGPGAGLTKHFFYPGFTPRTGGLLREPGLEHRRTKFDRTAWLARLGITAGSERLASLFCYEPAALDGLLDLLAGGGQPTRLLVTPGRAAHTTLMTIERKNRLKPLWNNDKLLLVSYLPAFTQIDFDHLLWACDLNFVRGEDSLVRALWARKPFIWQIYPQDSAAHLVKLQAFLDWLQAPPSLRQFHQAWNGATAPLPAIDAAAWEQVAAAALVRLLAQDDLTTQLLRFVLKNR
;
A
#
# COMPACT_ATOMS: atom_id res chain seq x y z
N ALA A 1 31.22 26.98 13.33
CA ALA A 1 30.46 26.11 12.41
C ALA A 1 29.13 25.77 13.08
N GLU A 2 28.02 25.93 12.37
CA GLU A 2 26.68 25.57 12.87
C GLU A 2 26.60 24.05 13.04
N LYS A 3 26.01 23.55 14.14
CA LYS A 3 25.90 22.11 14.38
C LYS A 3 24.86 21.53 13.43
N PRO A 4 25.11 20.37 12.78
CA PRO A 4 24.12 19.76 11.90
C PRO A 4 22.91 19.26 12.70
N VAL A 5 21.72 19.40 12.12
CA VAL A 5 20.50 18.76 12.66
C VAL A 5 20.54 17.27 12.32
N TRP A 6 20.65 16.41 13.33
CA TRP A 6 20.63 14.95 13.15
C TRP A 6 19.21 14.43 13.33
N ILE A 7 18.64 13.86 12.28
CA ILE A 7 17.32 13.24 12.27
C ILE A 7 17.45 11.73 12.03
N ASN A 8 16.73 10.94 12.83
CA ASN A 8 16.44 9.54 12.56
C ASN A 8 15.07 9.46 11.88
N LEU A 9 15.04 9.21 10.57
CA LEU A 9 13.79 8.94 9.89
C LEU A 9 13.39 7.49 10.16
N GLU A 10 12.32 7.33 10.94
CA GLU A 10 11.80 6.02 11.33
C GLU A 10 10.84 5.47 10.26
N TYR A 11 10.52 4.18 10.36
CA TYR A 11 9.49 3.58 9.51
C TYR A 11 8.11 4.16 9.82
N LEU A 12 7.25 4.22 8.80
CA LEU A 12 5.85 4.60 8.92
C LEU A 12 5.10 3.69 9.90
N SER A 13 4.32 4.25 10.84
CA SER A 13 3.39 3.47 11.65
C SER A 13 2.11 4.25 11.98
N ALA A 14 1.04 3.50 12.25
CA ALA A 14 -0.23 4.02 12.76
C ALA A 14 -0.39 3.77 14.27
N GLU A 15 0.59 3.14 14.92
CA GLU A 15 0.54 2.82 16.34
C GLU A 15 0.61 4.09 17.21
N GLY A 16 -0.20 4.15 18.27
CA GLY A 16 -0.31 5.37 19.07
C GLY A 16 0.97 5.84 19.78
N TYR A 17 2.00 5.00 19.90
CA TYR A 17 3.27 5.44 20.49
C TYR A 17 4.04 6.39 19.57
N VAL A 18 3.87 6.31 18.24
CA VAL A 18 4.67 7.12 17.31
C VAL A 18 4.40 8.61 17.45
N GLU A 19 3.19 8.99 17.84
CA GLU A 19 2.87 10.39 18.13
C GLU A 19 3.63 10.93 19.34
N ARG A 20 3.87 10.09 20.36
CA ARG A 20 4.61 10.48 21.57
C ARG A 20 6.12 10.46 21.34
N ALA A 21 6.59 9.65 20.39
CA ALA A 21 7.99 9.51 20.07
C ALA A 21 8.47 10.49 18.98
N HIS A 22 7.56 11.01 18.16
CA HIS A 22 7.87 11.96 17.10
C HIS A 22 8.45 13.27 17.66
N GLY A 23 9.60 13.67 17.14
CA GLY A 23 10.35 14.87 17.53
C GLY A 23 11.19 14.72 18.80
N LEU A 24 11.18 13.58 19.48
CA LEU A 24 11.93 13.42 20.73
C LEU A 24 13.44 13.55 20.50
N PRO A 25 14.14 14.36 21.32
CA PRO A 25 15.59 14.48 21.28
C PRO A 25 16.27 13.32 22.02
N SER A 26 17.41 12.88 21.48
CA SER A 26 18.31 11.90 22.06
C SER A 26 19.73 12.48 22.03
N PRO A 27 20.18 13.14 23.11
CA PRO A 27 21.54 13.65 23.22
C PRO A 27 22.57 12.53 23.09
N VAL A 28 23.59 12.75 22.27
CA VAL A 28 24.68 11.79 22.07
C VAL A 28 25.84 12.16 22.99
N LEU A 29 26.12 11.31 23.97
CA LEU A 29 27.11 11.59 25.04
C LEU A 29 28.52 11.07 24.70
N HIS A 30 28.64 10.09 23.81
CA HIS A 30 29.90 9.40 23.52
C HIS A 30 30.06 9.14 22.02
N GLY A 31 31.31 8.90 21.60
CA GLY A 31 31.66 8.55 20.22
C GLY A 31 31.74 9.77 19.28
N PRO A 32 31.87 9.53 17.95
CA PRO A 32 32.10 10.59 16.97
C PRO A 32 31.02 11.68 16.88
N GLY A 33 29.81 11.38 17.33
CA GLY A 33 28.69 12.32 17.38
C GLY A 33 28.49 13.01 18.73
N ALA A 34 29.41 12.86 19.68
CA ALA A 34 29.28 13.43 21.02
C ALA A 34 29.02 14.94 20.97
N GLY A 35 28.00 15.39 21.70
CA GLY A 35 27.56 16.79 21.71
C GLY A 35 26.58 17.19 20.59
N LEU A 36 26.18 16.24 19.73
CA LEU A 36 25.02 16.36 18.86
C LEU A 36 23.76 15.82 19.54
N THR A 37 22.59 16.21 19.03
CA THR A 37 21.28 15.67 19.44
C THR A 37 20.62 15.01 18.24
N LYS A 38 20.36 13.71 18.34
CA LYS A 38 19.60 12.94 17.35
C LYS A 38 18.12 13.09 17.65
N HIS A 39 17.29 13.42 16.67
CA HIS A 39 15.84 13.53 16.85
C HIS A 39 15.13 12.39 16.14
N PHE A 40 14.21 11.72 16.83
CA PHE A 40 13.36 10.70 16.21
C PHE A 40 12.26 11.36 15.39
N PHE A 41 12.13 10.98 14.11
CA PHE A 41 11.13 11.55 13.21
C PHE A 41 10.30 10.42 12.61
N TYR A 42 9.11 10.21 13.17
CA TYR A 42 8.19 9.17 12.73
C TYR A 42 7.21 9.71 11.66
N PRO A 43 7.22 9.16 10.43
CA PRO A 43 6.10 9.28 9.50
C PRO A 43 4.85 8.66 10.10
N GLY A 44 3.69 9.20 9.76
CA GLY A 44 2.43 8.70 10.30
C GLY A 44 1.19 9.34 9.69
N PHE A 45 0.04 8.90 10.20
CA PHE A 45 -1.26 9.18 9.60
C PHE A 45 -2.07 10.24 10.36
N THR A 46 -1.46 10.91 11.34
CA THR A 46 -2.12 11.92 12.16
C THR A 46 -1.31 13.22 12.20
N PRO A 47 -1.95 14.38 12.48
CA PRO A 47 -1.26 15.66 12.57
C PRO A 47 -0.17 15.75 13.65
N ARG A 48 -0.10 14.79 14.57
CA ARG A 48 0.96 14.69 15.61
C ARG A 48 2.18 13.88 15.17
N THR A 49 2.20 13.44 13.92
CA THR A 49 3.31 12.69 13.31
C THR A 49 3.89 13.49 12.16
N GLY A 50 5.00 12.99 11.60
CA GLY A 50 5.70 13.65 10.50
C GLY A 50 4.93 13.70 9.19
N GLY A 51 3.77 13.05 9.08
CA GLY A 51 2.99 12.97 7.84
C GLY A 51 3.51 11.91 6.87
N LEU A 52 3.07 11.99 5.61
CA LEU A 52 3.40 11.03 4.54
C LEU A 52 4.06 11.75 3.37
N LEU A 53 4.92 11.06 2.62
CA LEU A 53 5.46 11.57 1.37
C LEU A 53 4.33 11.85 0.39
N ARG A 54 4.29 13.08 -0.15
CA ARG A 54 3.33 13.54 -1.15
C ARG A 54 3.99 14.61 -2.01
N GLU A 55 4.24 14.31 -3.27
CA GLU A 55 4.96 15.23 -4.15
C GLU A 55 4.10 16.46 -4.49
N PRO A 56 4.71 17.65 -4.62
CA PRO A 56 4.05 18.79 -5.24
C PRO A 56 3.52 18.42 -6.62
N GLY A 57 2.25 18.77 -6.90
CA GLY A 57 1.61 18.47 -8.18
C GLY A 57 1.15 17.02 -8.37
N LEU A 58 1.26 16.14 -7.37
CA LEU A 58 0.72 14.76 -7.44
C LEU A 58 -0.75 14.75 -7.88
N GLU A 59 -1.57 15.58 -7.24
CA GLU A 59 -2.99 15.69 -7.59
C GLU A 59 -3.21 16.20 -9.01
N HIS A 60 -2.40 17.18 -9.44
CA HIS A 60 -2.48 17.69 -10.80
C HIS A 60 -2.17 16.61 -11.83
N ARG A 61 -1.12 15.81 -11.62
CA ARG A 61 -0.79 14.66 -12.48
C ARG A 61 -1.93 13.64 -12.51
N ARG A 62 -2.51 13.31 -11.35
CA ARG A 62 -3.62 12.35 -11.23
C ARG A 62 -4.86 12.81 -11.99
N THR A 63 -5.24 14.09 -11.87
CA THR A 63 -6.42 14.63 -12.58
C THR A 63 -6.26 14.65 -14.10
N LYS A 64 -5.02 14.76 -14.59
CA LYS A 64 -4.68 14.70 -16.02
C LYS A 64 -4.41 13.30 -16.54
N PHE A 65 -4.47 12.29 -15.69
CA PHE A 65 -4.16 10.91 -16.06
C PHE A 65 -5.25 10.34 -16.99
N ASP A 66 -4.84 9.97 -18.20
CA ASP A 66 -5.69 9.27 -19.16
C ASP A 66 -5.54 7.75 -18.97
N ARG A 67 -6.51 7.16 -18.25
CA ARG A 67 -6.56 5.72 -17.98
C ARG A 67 -6.55 4.90 -19.28
N THR A 68 -7.34 5.30 -20.26
CA THR A 68 -7.52 4.53 -21.51
C THR A 68 -6.24 4.54 -22.33
N ALA A 69 -5.63 5.72 -22.52
CA ALA A 69 -4.38 5.85 -23.25
C ALA A 69 -3.24 5.11 -22.55
N TRP A 70 -3.19 5.12 -21.21
CA TRP A 70 -2.16 4.40 -20.47
C TRP A 70 -2.31 2.87 -20.59
N LEU A 71 -3.53 2.34 -20.47
CA LEU A 71 -3.78 0.90 -20.67
C LEU A 71 -3.46 0.45 -22.10
N ALA A 72 -3.78 1.27 -23.10
CA ALA A 72 -3.47 0.96 -24.50
C ALA A 72 -1.96 0.82 -24.75
N ARG A 73 -1.11 1.61 -24.07
CA ARG A 73 0.35 1.48 -24.14
C ARG A 73 0.87 0.16 -23.58
N LEU A 74 0.09 -0.48 -22.69
CA LEU A 74 0.37 -1.82 -22.16
C LEU A 74 -0.24 -2.94 -23.01
N GLY A 75 -0.87 -2.60 -24.15
CA GLY A 75 -1.60 -3.57 -24.97
C GLY A 75 -2.92 -4.03 -24.33
N ILE A 76 -3.44 -3.29 -23.35
CA ILE A 76 -4.68 -3.61 -22.64
C ILE A 76 -5.79 -2.72 -23.18
N THR A 77 -6.82 -3.34 -23.74
CA THR A 77 -8.04 -2.61 -24.14
C THR A 77 -8.93 -2.45 -22.92
N ALA A 78 -9.32 -1.22 -22.60
CA ALA A 78 -10.27 -0.96 -21.52
C ALA A 78 -11.61 -1.64 -21.83
N GLY A 79 -12.11 -2.45 -20.90
CA GLY A 79 -13.39 -3.14 -20.99
C GLY A 79 -14.27 -2.90 -19.77
N SER A 80 -15.35 -3.67 -19.65
CA SER A 80 -16.23 -3.68 -18.46
C SER A 80 -15.66 -4.51 -17.30
N GLU A 81 -14.53 -5.17 -17.50
CA GLU A 81 -13.85 -5.93 -16.46
C GLU A 81 -13.29 -5.01 -15.38
N ARG A 82 -13.32 -5.49 -14.13
CA ARG A 82 -12.58 -4.88 -13.03
C ARG A 82 -11.09 -5.02 -13.28
N LEU A 83 -10.33 -3.95 -13.15
CA LEU A 83 -8.87 -4.01 -13.14
C LEU A 83 -8.36 -4.10 -11.70
N ALA A 84 -7.57 -5.14 -11.40
CA ALA A 84 -6.92 -5.28 -10.11
C ALA A 84 -5.39 -5.33 -10.29
N SER A 85 -4.62 -4.53 -9.54
CA SER A 85 -3.16 -4.65 -9.54
C SER A 85 -2.69 -5.62 -8.45
N LEU A 86 -1.63 -6.38 -8.73
CA LEU A 86 -1.01 -7.29 -7.76
C LEU A 86 0.48 -7.00 -7.59
N PHE A 87 0.82 -6.38 -6.45
CA PHE A 87 2.18 -6.18 -5.95
C PHE A 87 2.29 -6.71 -4.52
N CYS A 88 2.62 -8.00 -4.39
CA CYS A 88 2.62 -8.75 -3.13
C CYS A 88 3.93 -9.53 -2.90
N TYR A 89 4.13 -10.04 -1.68
CA TYR A 89 5.09 -11.10 -1.33
C TYR A 89 4.52 -12.46 -1.79
N GLU A 90 4.60 -13.50 -0.96
CA GLU A 90 4.06 -14.83 -1.19
C GLU A 90 2.87 -15.11 -0.23
N PRO A 91 1.70 -14.48 -0.41
CA PRO A 91 0.57 -14.66 0.52
C PRO A 91 -0.01 -16.07 0.40
N ALA A 92 -0.19 -16.74 1.55
CA ALA A 92 -0.85 -18.05 1.61
C ALA A 92 -2.28 -18.03 1.02
N ALA A 93 -2.96 -16.89 1.13
CA ALA A 93 -4.31 -16.67 0.60
C ALA A 93 -4.36 -16.44 -0.93
N LEU A 94 -3.24 -16.45 -1.65
CA LEU A 94 -3.23 -16.20 -3.10
C LEU A 94 -4.12 -17.20 -3.87
N ASP A 95 -4.09 -18.49 -3.50
CA ASP A 95 -4.93 -19.50 -4.14
C ASP A 95 -6.42 -19.19 -4.02
N GLY A 96 -6.83 -18.75 -2.82
CA GLY A 96 -8.20 -18.34 -2.53
C GLY A 96 -8.58 -17.02 -3.21
N LEU A 97 -7.64 -16.09 -3.38
CA LEU A 97 -7.88 -14.87 -4.14
C LEU A 97 -8.17 -15.20 -5.60
N LEU A 98 -7.38 -16.09 -6.21
CA LEU A 98 -7.60 -16.50 -7.60
C LEU A 98 -8.96 -17.19 -7.77
N ASP A 99 -9.36 -18.06 -6.84
CA ASP A 99 -10.70 -18.68 -6.84
C ASP A 99 -11.82 -17.61 -6.71
N LEU A 100 -11.65 -16.65 -5.79
CA LEU A 100 -12.62 -15.58 -5.58
C LEU A 100 -12.81 -14.72 -6.84
N LEU A 101 -11.71 -14.39 -7.53
CA LEU A 101 -11.78 -13.59 -8.76
C LEU A 101 -12.33 -14.38 -9.96
N ALA A 102 -12.01 -15.67 -10.05
CA ALA A 102 -12.51 -16.54 -11.12
C ALA A 102 -14.00 -16.90 -10.97
N GLY A 103 -14.54 -16.90 -9.73
CA GLY A 103 -15.94 -17.25 -9.44
C GLY A 103 -16.87 -16.07 -9.10
N GLY A 104 -16.35 -14.85 -8.97
CA GLY A 104 -17.07 -13.71 -8.37
C GLY A 104 -18.15 -13.03 -9.22
N GLY A 105 -18.57 -13.61 -10.35
CA GLY A 105 -19.61 -13.08 -11.25
C GLY A 105 -19.24 -11.82 -12.06
N GLN A 106 -18.23 -11.05 -11.61
CA GLN A 106 -17.69 -9.89 -12.33
C GLN A 106 -16.36 -10.25 -13.01
N PRO A 107 -16.25 -10.15 -14.35
CA PRO A 107 -14.97 -10.31 -15.04
C PRO A 107 -13.89 -9.40 -14.45
N THR A 108 -12.70 -9.95 -14.25
CA THR A 108 -11.57 -9.27 -13.64
C THR A 108 -10.29 -9.54 -14.43
N ARG A 109 -9.54 -8.48 -14.73
CA ARG A 109 -8.14 -8.59 -15.17
C ARG A 109 -7.20 -8.25 -14.03
N LEU A 110 -6.40 -9.23 -13.66
CA LEU A 110 -5.34 -9.11 -12.67
C LEU A 110 -4.02 -8.70 -13.35
N LEU A 111 -3.57 -7.48 -13.06
CA LEU A 111 -2.33 -6.89 -13.56
C LEU A 111 -1.20 -7.20 -12.57
N VAL A 112 -0.37 -8.19 -12.92
CA VAL A 112 0.64 -8.75 -12.02
C VAL A 112 2.00 -8.10 -12.28
N THR A 113 2.52 -7.43 -11.25
CA THR A 113 3.84 -6.79 -11.29
C THR A 113 4.99 -7.80 -11.34
N PRO A 114 6.15 -7.44 -11.92
CA PRO A 114 7.29 -8.35 -12.01
C PRO A 114 7.91 -8.69 -10.65
N GLY A 115 8.72 -9.75 -10.61
CA GLY A 115 9.39 -10.23 -9.39
C GLY A 115 8.50 -11.20 -8.59
N ARG A 116 8.46 -11.04 -7.26
CA ARG A 116 7.77 -11.99 -6.36
C ARG A 116 6.30 -12.23 -6.73
N ALA A 117 5.54 -11.18 -7.03
CA ALA A 117 4.14 -11.29 -7.39
C ALA A 117 3.94 -12.12 -8.67
N ALA A 118 4.73 -11.87 -9.72
CA ALA A 118 4.71 -12.69 -10.93
C ALA A 118 5.08 -14.16 -10.64
N HIS A 119 6.18 -14.38 -9.91
CA HIS A 119 6.66 -15.72 -9.58
C HIS A 119 5.61 -16.54 -8.80
N THR A 120 5.10 -16.01 -7.69
CA THR A 120 4.12 -16.71 -6.85
C THR A 120 2.79 -16.92 -7.57
N THR A 121 2.37 -15.99 -8.44
CA THR A 121 1.15 -16.14 -9.25
C THR A 121 1.30 -17.24 -10.28
N LEU A 122 2.43 -17.28 -11.02
CA LEU A 122 2.73 -18.35 -11.98
C LEU A 122 2.70 -19.72 -11.32
N MET A 123 3.43 -19.89 -10.22
CA MET A 123 3.50 -21.16 -9.48
C MET A 123 2.13 -21.59 -8.96
N THR A 124 1.33 -20.64 -8.46
CA THR A 124 -0.02 -20.93 -7.98
C THR A 124 -0.92 -21.38 -9.13
N ILE A 125 -0.91 -20.67 -10.26
CA ILE A 125 -1.72 -21.02 -11.45
C ILE A 125 -1.31 -22.38 -12.02
N GLU A 126 0.00 -22.66 -12.16
CA GLU A 126 0.48 -23.96 -12.62
C GLU A 126 -0.01 -25.10 -11.73
N ARG A 127 0.06 -24.92 -10.41
CA ARG A 127 -0.47 -25.89 -9.45
C ARG A 127 -1.99 -26.05 -9.59
N LYS A 128 -2.74 -24.96 -9.72
CA LYS A 128 -4.21 -25.00 -9.92
C LYS A 128 -4.58 -25.71 -11.21
N ASN A 129 -3.89 -25.45 -12.31
CA ASN A 129 -4.14 -26.11 -13.59
C ASN A 129 -3.93 -27.63 -13.51
N ARG A 130 -2.98 -28.09 -12.68
CA ARG A 130 -2.76 -29.52 -12.42
C ARG A 130 -3.82 -30.15 -11.51
N LEU A 131 -4.20 -29.46 -10.43
CA LEU A 131 -5.06 -30.04 -9.37
C LEU A 131 -6.57 -29.78 -9.55
N LYS A 132 -6.93 -28.68 -10.22
CA LYS A 132 -8.30 -28.20 -10.41
C LYS A 132 -8.44 -27.55 -11.80
N PRO A 133 -8.31 -28.28 -12.92
CA PRO A 133 -8.19 -27.70 -14.26
C PRO A 133 -9.36 -26.81 -14.71
N LEU A 134 -10.53 -26.93 -14.09
CA LEU A 134 -11.73 -26.14 -14.38
C LEU A 134 -11.90 -24.90 -13.47
N TRP A 135 -10.90 -24.55 -12.65
CA TRP A 135 -11.02 -23.48 -11.64
C TRP A 135 -11.37 -22.09 -12.21
N ASN A 136 -11.08 -21.84 -13.49
CA ASN A 136 -11.42 -20.60 -14.21
C ASN A 136 -12.12 -20.91 -15.55
N ASN A 137 -13.00 -21.91 -15.58
CA ASN A 137 -13.65 -22.38 -16.80
C ASN A 137 -14.48 -21.29 -17.51
N ASP A 138 -15.14 -20.44 -16.73
CA ASP A 138 -15.96 -19.33 -17.25
C ASP A 138 -15.14 -18.14 -17.74
N LYS A 139 -13.80 -18.22 -17.62
CA LYS A 139 -12.83 -17.20 -18.06
C LYS A 139 -13.12 -15.81 -17.49
N LEU A 140 -13.66 -15.76 -16.28
CA LEU A 140 -13.92 -14.50 -15.57
C LEU A 140 -12.64 -13.87 -15.01
N LEU A 141 -11.56 -14.63 -14.88
CA LEU A 141 -10.24 -14.09 -14.51
C LEU A 141 -9.28 -14.11 -15.70
N LEU A 142 -8.78 -12.94 -16.08
CA LEU A 142 -7.64 -12.78 -16.98
C LEU A 142 -6.41 -12.31 -16.21
N VAL A 143 -5.23 -12.83 -16.54
CA VAL A 143 -3.97 -12.42 -15.90
C VAL A 143 -3.07 -11.76 -16.96
N SER A 144 -2.59 -10.56 -16.66
CA SER A 144 -1.64 -9.84 -17.51
C SER A 144 -0.38 -9.55 -16.70
N TYR A 145 0.75 -10.11 -17.12
CA TYR A 145 2.05 -9.87 -16.50
C TYR A 145 2.65 -8.57 -17.05
N LEU A 146 3.01 -7.65 -16.14
CA LEU A 146 3.45 -6.30 -16.47
C LEU A 146 4.98 -6.22 -16.61
N PRO A 147 5.50 -5.24 -17.38
CA PRO A 147 6.92 -4.91 -17.37
C PRO A 147 7.32 -4.23 -16.05
N ALA A 148 8.63 -4.02 -15.87
CA ALA A 148 9.12 -3.16 -14.79
C ALA A 148 8.71 -1.71 -15.03
N PHE A 149 8.32 -1.02 -13.95
CA PHE A 149 7.87 0.36 -13.99
C PHE A 149 8.81 1.27 -13.20
N THR A 150 8.84 2.54 -13.61
CA THR A 150 9.34 3.62 -12.77
C THR A 150 8.39 3.82 -11.58
N GLN A 151 8.81 4.52 -10.52
CA GLN A 151 7.91 4.88 -9.42
C GLN A 151 6.70 5.72 -9.90
N ILE A 152 6.91 6.58 -10.91
CA ILE A 152 5.84 7.38 -11.52
C ILE A 152 4.85 6.47 -12.26
N ASP A 153 5.32 5.48 -13.01
CA ASP A 153 4.42 4.54 -13.69
C ASP A 153 3.75 3.56 -12.74
N PHE A 154 4.32 3.33 -11.56
CA PHE A 154 3.65 2.61 -10.50
C PHE A 154 2.45 3.42 -9.96
N ASP A 155 2.55 4.74 -9.81
CA ASP A 155 1.37 5.58 -9.51
C ASP A 155 0.30 5.42 -10.59
N HIS A 156 0.69 5.45 -11.87
CA HIS A 156 -0.22 5.28 -13.00
C HIS A 156 -0.95 3.92 -12.96
N LEU A 157 -0.25 2.84 -12.61
CA LEU A 157 -0.86 1.53 -12.38
C LEU A 157 -1.95 1.60 -11.29
N LEU A 158 -1.64 2.22 -10.15
CA LEU A 158 -2.59 2.32 -9.05
C LEU A 158 -3.82 3.17 -9.43
N TRP A 159 -3.63 4.22 -10.22
CA TRP A 159 -4.71 5.09 -10.70
C TRP A 159 -5.60 4.41 -11.74
N ALA A 160 -5.02 3.52 -12.57
CA ALA A 160 -5.74 2.79 -13.60
C ALA A 160 -6.56 1.62 -13.06
N CYS A 161 -6.21 1.07 -11.90
CA CYS A 161 -6.91 -0.05 -11.30
C CYS A 161 -8.09 0.37 -10.42
N ASP A 162 -9.05 -0.55 -10.28
CA ASP A 162 -10.24 -0.42 -9.44
C ASP A 162 -10.00 -1.04 -8.05
N LEU A 163 -9.04 -1.97 -7.92
CA LEU A 163 -8.57 -2.54 -6.66
C LEU A 163 -7.05 -2.72 -6.71
N ASN A 164 -6.34 -2.34 -5.65
CA ASN A 164 -4.88 -2.41 -5.62
C ASN A 164 -4.36 -3.29 -4.47
N PHE A 165 -3.66 -4.37 -4.79
CA PHE A 165 -2.92 -5.14 -3.80
C PHE A 165 -1.48 -4.61 -3.74
N VAL A 166 -1.11 -4.04 -2.60
CA VAL A 166 0.17 -3.37 -2.37
C VAL A 166 0.90 -3.97 -1.18
N ARG A 167 2.20 -3.67 -1.03
CA ARG A 167 3.03 -4.25 0.03
C ARG A 167 4.07 -3.29 0.59
N GLY A 168 4.61 -3.60 1.77
CA GLY A 168 5.65 -2.78 2.39
C GLY A 168 5.15 -1.36 2.67
N GLU A 169 6.03 -0.36 2.63
CA GLU A 169 5.70 1.00 3.07
C GLU A 169 5.34 1.95 1.93
N ASP A 170 6.23 2.11 0.94
CA ASP A 170 6.06 3.11 -0.11
C ASP A 170 4.78 2.86 -0.93
N SER A 171 4.55 1.61 -1.38
CA SER A 171 3.36 1.31 -2.18
C SER A 171 2.04 1.40 -1.39
N LEU A 172 2.07 1.28 -0.05
CA LEU A 172 0.92 1.60 0.80
C LEU A 172 0.61 3.10 0.72
N VAL A 173 1.63 3.95 0.88
CA VAL A 173 1.48 5.41 0.78
C VAL A 173 0.97 5.80 -0.61
N ARG A 174 1.51 5.20 -1.67
CA ARG A 174 1.03 5.46 -3.05
C ARG A 174 -0.43 5.04 -3.25
N ALA A 175 -0.86 3.90 -2.68
CA ALA A 175 -2.24 3.44 -2.76
C ALA A 175 -3.23 4.39 -2.06
N LEU A 176 -2.85 4.95 -0.91
CA LEU A 176 -3.65 5.97 -0.23
C LEU A 176 -3.86 7.20 -1.12
N TRP A 177 -2.81 7.63 -1.85
CA TRP A 177 -2.91 8.75 -2.78
C TRP A 177 -3.62 8.42 -4.10
N ALA A 178 -3.73 7.15 -4.46
CA ALA A 178 -4.43 6.72 -5.67
C ALA A 178 -5.96 6.92 -5.59
N ARG A 179 -6.52 7.04 -4.37
CA ARG A 179 -7.96 7.21 -4.12
C ARG A 179 -8.79 6.01 -4.61
N LYS A 180 -8.20 4.82 -4.53
CA LYS A 180 -8.81 3.55 -4.93
C LYS A 180 -8.81 2.58 -3.76
N PRO A 181 -9.76 1.63 -3.70
CA PRO A 181 -9.67 0.51 -2.77
C PRO A 181 -8.32 -0.19 -2.86
N PHE A 182 -7.78 -0.59 -1.72
CA PHE A 182 -6.52 -1.32 -1.68
C PHE A 182 -6.51 -2.35 -0.55
N ILE A 183 -5.68 -3.37 -0.74
CA ILE A 183 -5.34 -4.37 0.26
C ILE A 183 -3.84 -4.29 0.50
N TRP A 184 -3.45 -4.09 1.75
CA TRP A 184 -2.06 -4.00 2.15
C TRP A 184 -1.55 -5.34 2.66
N GLN A 185 -0.45 -5.81 2.06
CA GLN A 185 0.38 -6.86 2.64
C GLN A 185 1.54 -6.25 3.40
N ILE A 186 1.44 -6.22 4.73
CA ILE A 186 2.53 -5.74 5.57
C ILE A 186 3.73 -6.70 5.48
N TYR A 187 4.95 -6.17 5.60
CA TYR A 187 6.13 -7.02 5.62
C TYR A 187 6.08 -7.96 6.83
N PRO A 188 6.15 -9.29 6.65
CA PRO A 188 6.19 -10.21 7.78
C PRO A 188 7.41 -9.93 8.64
N GLN A 189 7.18 -9.79 9.94
CA GLN A 189 8.22 -9.66 10.96
C GLN A 189 8.13 -10.81 11.95
N ASP A 190 9.29 -11.19 12.50
CA ASP A 190 9.40 -12.15 13.59
C ASP A 190 8.47 -11.78 14.75
N SER A 191 7.97 -12.76 15.49
CA SER A 191 7.03 -12.59 16.63
C SER A 191 5.65 -12.00 16.32
N ALA A 192 5.25 -11.92 15.04
CA ALA A 192 3.94 -11.40 14.62
C ALA A 192 3.67 -9.91 14.95
N ALA A 193 4.71 -9.13 15.29
CA ALA A 193 4.59 -7.69 15.58
C ALA A 193 3.98 -6.89 14.42
N HIS A 194 4.20 -7.34 13.18
CA HIS A 194 3.59 -6.77 11.98
C HIS A 194 2.04 -6.78 12.01
N LEU A 195 1.41 -7.73 12.72
CA LEU A 195 -0.04 -7.78 12.86
C LEU A 195 -0.58 -6.66 13.76
N VAL A 196 0.16 -6.25 14.79
CA VAL A 196 -0.19 -5.10 15.64
C VAL A 196 -0.16 -3.82 14.81
N LYS A 197 0.88 -3.65 13.99
CA LYS A 197 1.01 -2.52 13.07
C LYS A 197 -0.11 -2.50 12.01
N LEU A 198 -0.47 -3.67 11.47
CA LEU A 198 -1.62 -3.80 10.56
C LEU A 198 -2.93 -3.41 11.26
N GLN A 199 -3.16 -3.87 12.48
CA GLN A 199 -4.38 -3.57 13.23
C GLN A 199 -4.50 -2.08 13.52
N ALA A 200 -3.41 -1.44 13.98
CA ALA A 200 -3.38 0.01 14.21
C ALA A 200 -3.69 0.79 12.93
N PHE A 201 -3.16 0.35 11.79
CA PHE A 201 -3.48 0.95 10.50
C PHE A 201 -4.95 0.78 10.12
N LEU A 202 -5.53 -0.41 10.29
CA LEU A 202 -6.95 -0.67 10.00
C LEU A 202 -7.89 0.11 10.92
N ASP A 203 -7.47 0.37 12.17
CA ASP A 203 -8.18 1.22 13.12
C ASP A 203 -8.18 2.68 12.67
N TRP A 204 -7.02 3.22 12.30
CA TRP A 204 -6.93 4.56 11.70
C TRP A 204 -7.72 4.68 10.40
N LEU A 205 -7.67 3.64 9.55
CA LEU A 205 -8.40 3.58 8.30
C LEU A 205 -9.92 3.56 8.53
N GLN A 206 -10.37 3.19 9.73
CA GLN A 206 -11.77 2.92 10.07
C GLN A 206 -12.33 1.81 9.18
N ALA A 207 -11.52 0.76 8.97
CA ALA A 207 -11.86 -0.34 8.07
C ALA A 207 -13.13 -1.07 8.56
N PRO A 208 -14.12 -1.33 7.68
CA PRO A 208 -15.29 -2.14 8.02
C PRO A 208 -14.91 -3.60 8.22
N PRO A 209 -15.77 -4.43 8.85
CA PRO A 209 -15.48 -5.83 9.12
C PRO A 209 -15.02 -6.63 7.89
N SER A 210 -15.64 -6.40 6.72
CA SER A 210 -15.25 -7.07 5.46
C SER A 210 -13.81 -6.76 5.05
N LEU A 211 -13.39 -5.50 5.14
CA LEU A 211 -12.03 -5.07 4.80
C LEU A 211 -11.00 -5.60 5.80
N ARG A 212 -11.36 -5.64 7.09
CA ARG A 212 -10.49 -6.19 8.15
C ARG A 212 -10.26 -7.68 7.97
N GLN A 213 -11.33 -8.44 7.78
CA GLN A 213 -11.24 -9.88 7.55
C GLN A 213 -10.42 -10.19 6.30
N PHE A 214 -10.61 -9.41 5.23
CA PHE A 214 -9.82 -9.57 4.01
C PHE A 214 -8.32 -9.31 4.28
N HIS A 215 -7.96 -8.22 4.96
CA HIS A 215 -6.57 -7.92 5.31
C HIS A 215 -5.96 -8.99 6.23
N GLN A 216 -6.71 -9.50 7.21
CA GLN A 216 -6.24 -10.55 8.11
C GLN A 216 -5.91 -11.84 7.35
N ALA A 217 -6.83 -12.32 6.51
CA ALA A 217 -6.61 -13.50 5.67
C ALA A 217 -5.43 -13.29 4.70
N TRP A 218 -5.36 -12.11 4.08
CA TRP A 218 -4.25 -11.77 3.16
C TRP A 218 -2.88 -11.72 3.84
N ASN A 219 -2.83 -11.41 5.13
CA ASN A 219 -1.61 -11.34 5.94
C ASN A 219 -1.39 -12.60 6.82
N GLY A 220 -2.04 -13.72 6.48
CA GLY A 220 -1.68 -15.04 7.05
C GLY A 220 -2.63 -15.61 8.10
N ALA A 221 -3.78 -14.97 8.37
CA ALA A 221 -4.83 -15.63 9.14
C ALA A 221 -5.40 -16.82 8.34
N THR A 222 -5.80 -17.89 9.04
CA THR A 222 -6.31 -19.14 8.43
C THR A 222 -7.74 -19.04 7.91
N ALA A 223 -8.41 -17.89 8.08
CA ALA A 223 -9.77 -17.66 7.61
C ALA A 223 -9.82 -17.51 6.07
N PRO A 224 -10.92 -17.90 5.42
CA PRO A 224 -11.12 -17.65 4.00
C PRO A 224 -11.24 -16.15 3.71
N LEU A 225 -10.87 -15.75 2.49
CA LEU A 225 -11.11 -14.39 2.00
C LEU A 225 -12.62 -14.14 1.90
N PRO A 226 -13.14 -13.02 2.45
CA PRO A 226 -14.52 -12.63 2.24
C PRO A 226 -14.72 -12.10 0.81
N ALA A 227 -15.98 -11.90 0.42
CA ALA A 227 -16.30 -11.23 -0.83
C ALA A 227 -15.70 -9.81 -0.89
N ILE A 228 -15.34 -9.37 -2.10
CA ILE A 228 -14.84 -8.02 -2.33
C ILE A 228 -16.02 -7.05 -2.30
N ASP A 229 -16.03 -6.16 -1.31
CA ASP A 229 -17.02 -5.09 -1.17
C ASP A 229 -16.44 -3.77 -1.65
N ALA A 230 -16.32 -3.63 -2.97
CA ALA A 230 -15.66 -2.48 -3.59
C ALA A 230 -16.30 -1.15 -3.19
N ALA A 231 -17.64 -1.09 -3.12
CA ALA A 231 -18.36 0.12 -2.79
C ALA A 231 -18.06 0.60 -1.36
N ALA A 232 -18.10 -0.29 -0.36
CA ALA A 232 -17.74 0.08 1.01
C ALA A 232 -16.26 0.48 1.12
N TRP A 233 -15.37 -0.21 0.41
CA TRP A 233 -13.93 0.06 0.48
C TRP A 233 -13.54 1.36 -0.23
N GLU A 234 -14.28 1.78 -1.26
CA GLU A 234 -14.13 3.09 -1.91
C GLU A 234 -14.44 4.23 -0.93
N GLN A 235 -15.52 4.11 -0.16
CA GLN A 235 -15.89 5.10 0.85
C GLN A 235 -14.80 5.24 1.93
N VAL A 236 -14.22 4.12 2.35
CA VAL A 236 -13.12 4.08 3.31
C VAL A 236 -11.88 4.80 2.75
N ALA A 237 -11.49 4.51 1.50
CA ALA A 237 -10.36 5.16 0.85
C ALA A 237 -10.58 6.67 0.69
N ALA A 238 -11.80 7.09 0.32
CA ALA A 238 -12.16 8.50 0.21
C ALA A 238 -12.10 9.23 1.58
N ALA A 239 -12.63 8.63 2.64
CA ALA A 239 -12.57 9.19 3.99
C ALA A 239 -11.13 9.28 4.52
N ALA A 240 -10.30 8.27 4.26
CA ALA A 240 -8.88 8.27 4.62
C ALA A 240 -8.13 9.41 3.93
N LEU A 241 -8.40 9.64 2.65
CA LEU A 241 -7.81 10.75 1.91
C LEU A 241 -8.17 12.10 2.53
N VAL A 242 -9.43 12.34 2.91
CA VAL A 242 -9.84 13.60 3.56
C VAL A 242 -9.02 13.85 4.83
N ARG A 243 -8.82 12.81 5.65
CA ARG A 243 -7.99 12.90 6.87
C ARG A 243 -6.53 13.20 6.54
N LEU A 244 -5.96 12.54 5.52
CA LEU A 244 -4.58 12.76 5.10
C LEU A 244 -4.32 14.12 4.46
N LEU A 245 -5.31 14.70 3.78
CA LEU A 245 -5.19 16.04 3.20
C LEU A 245 -5.24 17.15 4.26
N ALA A 246 -5.73 16.86 5.46
CA ALA A 246 -5.76 17.81 6.57
C ALA A 246 -4.41 17.99 7.28
N GLN A 247 -3.39 17.20 6.92
CA GLN A 247 -2.03 17.31 7.44
C GLN A 247 -1.04 17.69 6.33
N ASP A 248 0.04 18.35 6.73
CA ASP A 248 1.16 18.64 5.83
C ASP A 248 1.92 17.36 5.45
N ASP A 249 2.52 17.37 4.26
CA ASP A 249 3.34 16.26 3.79
C ASP A 249 4.67 16.14 4.56
N LEU A 250 5.27 14.95 4.49
CA LEU A 250 6.48 14.59 5.21
C LEU A 250 7.64 15.56 4.92
N THR A 251 7.83 15.94 3.66
CA THR A 251 8.94 16.80 3.26
C THR A 251 8.76 18.22 3.83
N THR A 252 7.55 18.76 3.75
CA THR A 252 7.21 20.05 4.36
C THR A 252 7.44 20.04 5.88
N GLN A 253 6.97 19.00 6.57
CA GLN A 253 7.17 18.87 8.02
C GLN A 253 8.64 18.73 8.39
N LEU A 254 9.40 17.93 7.64
CA LEU A 254 10.83 17.72 7.86
C LEU A 254 11.63 19.02 7.68
N LEU A 255 11.32 19.80 6.63
CA LEU A 255 11.97 21.10 6.40
C LEU A 255 11.67 22.08 7.54
N ARG A 256 10.43 22.17 7.99
CA ARG A 256 10.07 23.00 9.16
C ARG A 256 10.78 22.53 10.43
N PHE A 257 10.89 21.23 10.62
CA PHE A 257 11.61 20.66 11.76
C PHE A 257 13.09 21.03 11.73
N VAL A 258 13.75 20.92 10.57
CA VAL A 258 15.15 21.33 10.41
C VAL A 258 15.31 22.83 10.69
N LEU A 259 14.45 23.69 10.13
CA LEU A 259 14.52 25.14 10.34
C LEU A 259 14.33 25.55 11.81
N LYS A 260 13.53 24.81 12.58
CA LYS A 260 13.31 25.07 14.01
C LYS A 260 14.47 24.63 14.90
N ASN A 261 15.23 23.61 14.48
CA ASN A 261 16.27 22.96 15.29
C ASN A 261 17.71 23.25 14.82
N ARG A 262 17.87 24.18 13.89
CA ARG A 262 19.15 24.83 13.58
C ARG A 262 19.43 25.89 14.64
#